data_AF-A0A3N1HG37-F1
#
_entry.id   AF-A0A3N1HG37-F1
#
_cell.length_a   1.000
_cell.length_b   1.000
_cell.length_c   1.000
_cell.angle_alpha   90.00
_cell.angle_beta   90.00
_cell.angle_gamma   90.00
#
_symmetry.space_group_name_H-M   'P 1'
#
loop_
_entity.id
_entity.type
_entity.pdbx_description
1 polymer ?
#
loop_
_entity_poly.entity_id
_entity_poly.type
_entity_poly.pdbx_seq_one_letter_code
_entity_poly.pdbx_strand_id
1 'polypeptide(L)' 'MADDKAAGILAALGGADNIVEIEPCITRLRCELEDGSLVDEKALKGLGAHGVMRAGNVVQVVVGPEADTIASDIEDLL' A
#
# COMPACT_ATOMS: atom_id res chain seq x y z
N MET A 1 -14.22 0.27 10.61
CA MET A 1 -14.22 1.11 9.40
C MET A 1 -12.99 0.65 8.64
N ALA A 2 -13.18 -0.16 7.61
CA ALA A 2 -12.07 -0.75 6.84
C ALA A 2 -11.32 0.34 6.05
N ASP A 3 -12.03 1.43 5.78
CA ASP A 3 -11.64 2.65 5.07
C ASP A 3 -10.39 3.34 5.67
N ASP A 4 -10.23 3.29 6.99
CA ASP A 4 -9.12 3.98 7.69
C ASP A 4 -7.74 3.36 7.36
N LYS A 5 -7.72 2.04 7.13
CA LYS A 5 -6.50 1.28 6.85
C LYS A 5 -6.04 1.51 5.41
N ALA A 6 -6.98 1.46 4.46
CA ALA A 6 -6.72 1.76 3.05
C ALA A 6 -6.31 3.22 2.85
N ALA A 7 -7.04 4.17 3.43
CA ALA A 7 -6.68 5.60 3.37
C ALA A 7 -5.32 5.89 4.04
N GLY A 8 -5.02 5.21 5.15
CA GLY A 8 -3.72 5.30 5.80
C GLY A 8 -2.59 4.74 4.93
N ILE A 9 -2.81 3.60 4.26
CA ILE A 9 -1.81 3.00 3.35
C ILE A 9 -1.61 3.91 2.14
N LEU A 10 -2.68 4.42 1.55
CA LEU A 10 -2.63 5.39 0.45
C LEU A 10 -1.81 6.62 0.83
N ALA A 11 -2.08 7.22 2.00
CA ALA A 11 -1.31 8.35 2.50
C ALA A 11 0.16 7.99 2.75
N ALA A 12 0.43 6.81 3.29
CA ALA A 12 1.79 6.31 3.53
C ALA A 12 2.54 5.96 2.24
N LEU A 13 1.84 5.68 1.14
CA LEU A 13 2.45 5.47 -0.19
C LEU A 13 2.76 6.80 -0.90
N GLY A 14 2.35 7.94 -0.35
CA GLY A 14 2.56 9.27 -0.95
C GLY A 14 1.29 9.91 -1.52
N GLY A 15 0.13 9.28 -1.34
CA GLY A 15 -1.17 9.74 -1.84
C GLY A 15 -1.55 9.14 -3.19
N ALA A 16 -2.79 9.40 -3.62
CA ALA A 16 -3.36 8.89 -4.86
C ALA A 16 -2.55 9.27 -6.10
N ASP A 17 -2.09 10.52 -6.19
CA ASP A 17 -1.26 11.01 -7.29
C ASP A 17 0.11 10.30 -7.40
N ASN A 18 0.58 9.63 -6.34
CA ASN A 18 1.86 8.90 -6.38
C ASN A 18 1.68 7.43 -6.80
N ILE A 19 0.46 6.93 -6.92
CA ILE A 19 0.18 5.54 -7.28
C ILE A 19 0.04 5.41 -8.79
N VAL A 20 0.88 4.56 -9.38
CA VAL A 20 0.82 4.22 -10.80
C VAL A 20 -0.06 2.99 -11.00
N GLU A 21 0.19 1.93 -10.22
CA GLU A 21 -0.54 0.67 -10.32
C GLU A 21 -0.50 -0.08 -8.99
N ILE A 22 -1.57 -0.81 -8.65
CA ILE A 22 -1.61 -1.70 -7.49
C ILE A 22 -2.06 -3.08 -7.94
N GLU A 23 -1.26 -4.08 -7.63
CA GLU A 23 -1.55 -5.49 -7.84
C GLU A 23 -1.60 -6.22 -6.48
N PRO A 24 -2.78 -6.64 -6.01
CA PRO A 24 -2.86 -7.56 -4.88
C PRO A 24 -2.35 -8.96 -5.25
N CYS A 25 -1.62 -9.55 -4.32
CA CYS A 25 -1.28 -10.96 -4.26
C CYS A 25 -1.95 -11.58 -3.02
N ILE A 26 -1.77 -12.89 -2.81
CA ILE A 26 -2.43 -13.64 -1.72
C ILE A 26 -2.11 -13.07 -0.31
N THR A 27 -0.90 -12.55 -0.10
CA THR A 27 -0.46 -12.02 1.23
C THR A 27 0.26 -10.69 1.15
N ARG A 28 0.39 -10.13 -0.06
CA ARG A 28 1.25 -9.00 -0.37
C ARG A 28 0.52 -8.09 -1.35
N LEU A 29 0.69 -6.80 -1.19
CA LEU A 29 0.28 -5.77 -2.12
C LEU A 29 1.52 -5.31 -2.88
N ARG A 30 1.54 -5.45 -4.19
CA ARG A 30 2.56 -4.84 -5.04
C ARG A 30 2.02 -3.50 -5.51
N CYS A 31 2.63 -2.41 -5.07
CA CYS A 31 2.30 -1.07 -5.50
C CYS A 31 3.44 -0.52 -6.35
N GLU A 32 3.15 -0.12 -7.58
CA GLU A 32 4.03 0.69 -8.40
C GLU A 32 3.71 2.16 -8.18
N LEU A 33 4.74 2.94 -7.89
CA LEU A 33 4.62 4.36 -7.55
C LEU A 33 5.44 5.21 -8.51
N GLU A 34 5.09 6.50 -8.64
CA GLU A 34 5.91 7.45 -9.37
C GLU A 34 7.23 7.72 -8.62
N ASP A 35 7.12 8.00 -7.32
CA ASP A 35 8.28 8.23 -6.44
C ASP A 35 8.19 7.34 -5.19
N GLY A 36 9.00 6.28 -5.16
CA GLY A 36 9.11 5.41 -3.99
C GLY A 36 9.73 6.08 -2.76
N SER A 37 10.29 7.29 -2.87
CA SER A 37 10.92 8.01 -1.76
C SER A 37 9.92 8.66 -0.82
N LEU A 38 8.68 8.86 -1.28
CA LEU A 38 7.57 9.36 -0.48
C LEU A 38 6.95 8.29 0.43
N VAL A 39 7.38 7.04 0.29
CA VAL A 39 6.83 5.88 1.01
C VAL A 39 7.29 5.89 2.47
N ASP A 40 6.32 5.87 3.39
CA ASP A 40 6.55 5.75 4.82
C ASP A 40 6.36 4.30 5.30
N GLU A 41 7.47 3.57 5.34
CA GLU A 41 7.50 2.19 5.83
C GLU A 41 7.07 2.05 7.30
N LYS A 42 7.27 3.10 8.13
CA LYS A 42 6.87 3.06 9.55
C LYS A 42 5.36 3.19 9.67
N ALA A 43 4.75 4.10 8.91
CA ALA A 43 3.31 4.24 8.85
C ALA A 43 2.65 2.94 8.36
N LEU A 44 3.16 2.35 7.26
CA LEU A 44 2.67 1.07 6.75
C LEU A 44 2.74 -0.05 7.80
N LYS A 45 3.86 -0.18 8.52
CA LYS A 45 3.98 -1.15 9.63
C LYS A 45 3.01 -0.87 10.77
N GLY A 46 2.79 0.40 11.12
CA GLY A 46 1.82 0.83 12.13
C GLY A 46 0.36 0.52 11.73
N LEU A 47 0.08 0.52 10.44
CA LEU A 47 -1.23 0.18 9.86
C LEU A 47 -1.46 -1.34 9.75
N GLY A 48 -0.48 -2.16 10.14
CA GLY A 48 -0.60 -3.63 10.15
C GLY A 48 0.17 -4.33 9.02
N ALA A 49 1.04 -3.63 8.29
CA ALA A 49 1.98 -4.31 7.41
C ALA A 49 2.99 -5.12 8.25
N HIS A 50 3.04 -6.42 8.01
CA HIS A 50 4.03 -7.34 8.58
C HIS A 50 5.43 -7.09 8.02
N GLY A 51 5.51 -6.58 6.79
CA GLY A 51 6.77 -6.28 6.13
C GLY A 51 6.54 -5.31 4.98
N VAL A 52 7.53 -4.47 4.71
CA VAL A 52 7.55 -3.58 3.56
C VAL A 52 8.89 -3.82 2.85
N MET A 53 8.83 -4.04 1.54
CA MET A 53 10.00 -4.14 0.68
C MET A 53 9.90 -3.07 -0.38
N ARG A 54 10.93 -2.24 -0.48
CA ARG A 54 11.03 -1.23 -1.53
C ARG A 54 12.13 -1.61 -2.52
N ALA A 55 11.79 -1.61 -3.79
CA ALA A 55 12.69 -1.85 -4.92
C ALA A 55 12.58 -0.68 -5.90
N GLY A 56 13.26 0.42 -5.60
CA GLY A 56 13.16 1.67 -6.36
C GLY A 56 11.78 2.31 -6.20
N ASN A 57 11.00 2.26 -7.27
CA ASN A 57 9.63 2.78 -7.37
C ASN A 57 8.55 1.72 -7.10
N VAL A 58 8.93 0.44 -7.03
CA VAL A 58 8.02 -0.65 -6.71
C VAL A 58 8.10 -0.95 -5.21
N VAL A 59 6.96 -0.96 -4.55
CA VAL A 59 6.81 -1.29 -3.13
C VAL A 59 6.00 -2.57 -2.99
N GLN A 60 6.45 -3.48 -2.14
CA GLN A 60 5.70 -4.67 -1.74
C GLN A 60 5.37 -4.57 -0.26
N VAL A 61 4.09 -4.45 0.05
CA VAL A 61 3.57 -4.38 1.42
C VAL A 61 2.97 -5.73 1.79
N VAL A 62 3.54 -6.42 2.76
CA VAL A 62 3.02 -7.69 3.30
C VAL A 62 1.97 -7.35 4.34
N VAL A 63 0.68 -7.43 4.00
CA VAL A 63 -0.43 -7.13 4.93
C VAL A 63 -1.14 -8.38 5.44
N GLY A 64 -0.88 -9.56 4.83
CA GLY A 64 -1.54 -10.81 5.18
C GLY A 64 -2.74 -11.13 4.27
N PRO A 65 -3.66 -12.01 4.68
CA PRO A 65 -4.76 -12.49 3.82
C PRO A 65 -5.78 -11.41 3.45
N GLU A 66 -5.74 -10.26 4.13
CA GLU A 66 -6.57 -9.08 3.84
C GLU A 66 -6.03 -8.23 2.67
N ALA A 67 -4.95 -8.68 2.00
CA ALA A 67 -4.32 -7.93 0.91
C ALA A 67 -5.29 -7.60 -0.23
N ASP A 68 -6.10 -8.57 -0.65
CA ASP A 68 -7.09 -8.39 -1.72
C ASP A 68 -8.12 -7.31 -1.36
N THR A 69 -8.70 -7.38 -0.17
CA THR A 69 -9.66 -6.40 0.34
C THR A 69 -9.05 -5.00 0.42
N ILE A 70 -7.83 -4.90 0.98
CA ILE A 70 -7.13 -3.61 1.10
C ILE A 70 -6.81 -3.01 -0.28
N ALA A 71 -6.42 -3.82 -1.28
CA ALA A 71 -6.22 -3.31 -2.63
C ALA A 71 -7.51 -2.72 -3.20
N SER A 72 -8.61 -3.46 -3.13
CA SER A 72 -9.90 -2.96 -3.62
C SER A 72 -10.38 -1.71 -2.88
N ASP A 73 -10.18 -1.64 -1.56
CA ASP A 73 -10.50 -0.43 -0.79
C ASP A 73 -9.62 0.76 -1.21
N ILE A 74 -8.33 0.54 -1.53
CA ILE A 74 -7.46 1.60 -2.06
C ILE A 74 -7.91 2.02 -3.47
N GLU A 75 -8.26 1.08 -4.34
CA GLU A 75 -8.77 1.36 -5.68
C GLU A 75 -10.09 2.15 -5.66
N ASP A 76 -10.95 1.93 -4.67
CA ASP A 76 -12.20 2.72 -4.50
C ASP A 76 -11.93 4.16 -4.02
N LEU A 77 -10.76 4.39 -3.40
CA LEU A 77 -10.32 5.70 -2.90
C LEU A 77 -9.50 6.51 -3.92
N LEU A 78 -9.05 5.90 -5.02
CA LEU A 78 -8.31 6.53 -6.13
C LEU A 78 -9.27 7.21 -7.12
#